data_AF-A0A4P6FSR3-F1
#
_entry.id   AF-A0A4P6FSR3-F1
#
_cell.length_a   1.000
_cell.length_b   1.000
_cell.length_c   1.000
_cell.angle_alpha   90.00
_cell.angle_beta   90.00
_cell.angle_gamma   90.00
#
_symmetry.space_group_name_H-M   'P 1'
#
loop_
_entity.id
_entity.type
_entity.pdbx_description
1 polymer ?
#
loop_
_entity_poly.entity_id
_entity_poly.type
_entity_poly.pdbx_seq_one_letter_code
_entity_poly.pdbx_strand_id
1 'polypeptide(L)' 'MNSASNPSGASLGGAPLDRAALEALILDLLTAAATAHGIHEAEDLGGVYDEQWPAWYTAHMVDALVARGYAVTKGR' A
#
# COMPACT_ATOMS: atom_id res chain seq x y z
N MET A 1 20.94 46.54 4.04
CA MET A 1 19.84 46.19 3.11
C MET A 1 19.65 44.69 3.18
N ASN A 2 18.67 44.24 3.97
CA ASN A 2 18.30 42.82 4.06
C ASN A 2 17.27 42.50 2.97
N SER A 3 17.54 41.46 2.18
CA SER A 3 16.58 40.70 1.34
C SER A 3 17.41 39.65 0.58
N ALA A 4 17.12 38.36 0.54
CA ALA A 4 16.09 37.56 1.17
C ALA A 4 16.66 36.14 1.32
N SER A 5 16.45 35.51 2.47
CA SER A 5 16.77 34.11 2.69
C SER A 5 15.90 33.25 1.78
N ASN A 6 16.53 32.41 0.97
CA ASN A 6 15.88 31.35 0.23
C ASN A 6 15.36 30.31 1.25
N PRO A 7 14.06 29.98 1.32
CA PRO A 7 13.61 28.94 2.23
C PRO A 7 14.04 27.58 1.70
N SER A 8 15.07 27.04 2.36
CA SER A 8 15.54 25.67 2.26
C SER A 8 14.40 24.64 2.26
N GLY A 9 14.46 23.71 1.31
CA GLY A 9 14.25 22.27 1.54
C GLY A 9 13.13 21.84 2.49
N ALA A 10 11.89 22.24 2.25
CA ALA A 10 10.76 21.56 2.84
C ALA A 10 10.61 20.18 2.16
N SER A 11 11.25 19.16 2.74
CA SER A 11 10.80 17.79 2.53
C SER A 11 9.36 17.73 3.04
N LEU A 12 8.39 17.78 2.13
CA LEU A 12 6.98 17.52 2.40
C LEU A 12 6.83 16.03 2.70
N GLY A 13 7.38 15.58 3.82
CA GLY A 13 7.11 14.24 4.34
C GLY A 13 5.60 14.12 4.51
N GLY A 14 5.00 13.17 3.79
CA GLY A 14 3.55 12.96 3.81
C GLY A 14 3.05 12.83 5.25
N ALA A 15 1.99 13.58 5.58
CA ALA A 15 1.36 13.49 6.88
C ALA A 15 0.87 12.03 7.12
N PRO A 16 0.97 11.51 8.35
CA PRO A 16 0.47 10.19 8.65
C PRO A 16 -1.04 10.11 8.39
N LEU A 17 -1.50 8.97 7.88
CA LEU A 17 -2.93 8.70 7.77
C LEU A 17 -3.55 8.65 9.16
N ASP A 18 -4.71 9.26 9.33
CA ASP A 18 -5.53 8.98 10.50
C ASP A 18 -6.11 7.56 10.44
N ARG A 19 -6.75 7.14 11.53
CA ARG A 19 -7.32 5.79 11.65
C ARG A 19 -8.32 5.49 10.52
N ALA A 20 -9.24 6.40 10.22
CA ALA A 20 -10.32 6.16 9.27
C ALA A 20 -9.77 6.03 7.84
N ALA A 21 -8.83 6.90 7.48
CA ALA A 21 -8.15 6.84 6.20
C ALA A 21 -7.30 5.56 6.07
N LEU A 22 -6.64 5.12 7.15
CA LEU A 22 -5.89 3.87 7.16
C LEU A 22 -6.81 2.65 7.01
N GLU A 23 -7.94 2.62 7.72
CA GLU A 23 -8.93 1.54 7.59
C GLU A 23 -9.49 1.45 6.16
N ALA A 24 -9.81 2.59 5.55
CA ALA A 24 -10.26 2.66 4.16
C ALA A 24 -9.18 2.17 3.17
N LEU A 25 -7.93 2.57 3.38
CA LEU A 25 -6.80 2.11 2.56
C LEU A 25 -6.62 0.60 2.65
N ILE A 26 -6.63 0.04 3.87
CA ILE A 26 -6.45 -1.40 4.08
C ILE A 26 -7.60 -2.19 3.45
N LEU A 27 -8.83 -1.70 3.56
CA LEU A 27 -9.98 -2.33 2.91
C LEU A 27 -9.85 -2.34 1.38
N ASP A 28 -9.49 -1.20 0.77
CA ASP A 28 -9.25 -1.10 -0.68
C ASP A 28 -8.20 -2.13 -1.14
N LEU A 29 -7.08 -2.21 -0.43
CA LEU A 29 -6.01 -3.14 -0.74
C LEU A 29 -6.44 -4.61 -0.61
N LEU A 30 -7.22 -4.94 0.42
CA LEU A 30 -7.74 -6.30 0.62
C LEU A 30 -8.74 -6.69 -0.48
N THR A 31 -9.65 -5.79 -0.86
CA THR A 31 -10.62 -6.04 -1.93
C THR A 31 -9.95 -6.19 -3.29
N ALA A 32 -8.94 -5.37 -3.58
CA ALA A 32 -8.15 -5.47 -4.80
C ALA A 32 -7.37 -6.80 -4.84
N ALA A 33 -6.69 -7.15 -3.74
CA ALA A 33 -5.98 -8.43 -3.63
C ALA A 33 -6.91 -9.62 -3.79
N ALA A 34 -8.09 -9.61 -3.17
CA ALA A 34 -9.07 -10.69 -3.31
C ALA A 34 -9.57 -10.86 -4.75
N THR A 35 -9.81 -9.74 -5.45
CA THR A 35 -10.21 -9.77 -6.85
C THR A 35 -9.11 -10.37 -7.73
N ALA A 36 -7.87 -9.92 -7.55
CA ALA A 36 -6.73 -10.39 -8.34
C ALA A 36 -6.34 -11.84 -8.00
N HIS A 37 -6.49 -12.26 -6.74
CA HIS A 37 -6.22 -13.63 -6.31
C HIS A 37 -7.25 -14.61 -6.86
N GLY A 38 -8.54 -14.25 -6.93
CA GLY A 38 -9.54 -15.09 -7.59
C GLY A 38 -9.24 -15.35 -9.07
N ILE A 39 -8.63 -14.38 -9.76
CA ILE A 39 -8.12 -14.57 -11.12
C ILE A 39 -6.90 -15.51 -11.12
N HIS A 40 -5.94 -15.31 -10.21
CA HIS A 40 -4.77 -16.19 -10.06
C HIS A 40 -5.18 -17.65 -9.81
N GLU A 41 -6.11 -17.90 -8.89
CA GLU A 41 -6.62 -19.25 -8.63
C GLU A 41 -7.26 -19.85 -9.89
N ALA A 42 -8.10 -19.09 -10.59
CA ALA A 42 -8.81 -19.58 -11.77
C ALA A 42 -7.87 -19.83 -12.97
N GLU A 43 -6.96 -18.91 -13.25
CA GLU A 43 -6.14 -18.89 -14.47
C GLU A 43 -4.81 -19.63 -14.29
N ASP A 44 -4.14 -19.47 -13.15
CA ASP A 44 -2.79 -20.00 -12.93
C ASP A 44 -2.80 -21.32 -12.15
N LEU A 45 -3.75 -21.49 -11.22
CA LEU A 45 -3.87 -22.71 -10.40
C LEU A 45 -4.96 -23.67 -10.90
N GLY A 46 -5.64 -23.32 -12.00
CA GLY A 46 -6.68 -24.16 -12.61
C GLY A 46 -7.92 -24.33 -11.73
N GLY A 47 -8.27 -23.32 -10.94
CA GLY A 47 -9.39 -23.30 -10.00
C GLY A 47 -9.13 -24.05 -8.69
N VAL A 48 -7.89 -24.44 -8.42
CA VAL A 48 -7.49 -25.05 -7.15
C VAL A 48 -7.29 -23.95 -6.10
N TYR A 49 -7.78 -24.21 -4.88
CA TYR A 49 -7.58 -23.33 -3.74
C TYR A 49 -6.09 -23.13 -3.45
N ASP A 50 -5.68 -21.87 -3.34
CA ASP A 50 -4.30 -21.51 -3.03
C ASP A 50 -4.03 -21.59 -1.52
N GLU A 51 -3.31 -22.61 -1.06
CA GLU A 51 -2.85 -22.69 0.33
C GLU A 51 -1.84 -21.57 0.70
N GLN A 52 -1.23 -20.92 -0.30
CA GLN A 52 -0.27 -19.82 -0.12
C GLN A 52 -0.93 -18.44 -0.18
N TRP A 53 -2.26 -18.37 -0.19
CA TRP A 53 -3.02 -17.12 -0.26
C TRP A 53 -2.53 -16.03 0.72
N PRO A 54 -2.09 -16.30 1.97
CA PRO A 54 -1.64 -15.21 2.86
C PRO A 54 -0.37 -14.53 2.35
N ALA A 55 0.56 -15.31 1.80
CA ALA A 55 1.80 -14.79 1.24
C ALA A 55 1.53 -14.01 -0.05
N TRP A 56 0.64 -14.53 -0.89
CA TRP A 56 0.22 -13.88 -2.13
C TRP A 56 -0.44 -12.51 -1.85
N TYR A 57 -1.41 -12.46 -0.93
CA TYR A 57 -2.06 -11.21 -0.52
C TYR A 57 -1.05 -10.21 0.02
N THR A 58 -0.12 -10.68 0.87
CA THR A 58 0.90 -9.80 1.46
C THR A 58 1.76 -9.15 0.38
N ALA A 59 2.27 -9.93 -0.58
CA ALA A 59 3.06 -9.40 -1.68
C ALA A 59 2.25 -8.40 -2.51
N HIS A 60 1.03 -8.77 -2.89
CA HIS A 60 0.16 -7.93 -3.71
C HIS A 60 -0.17 -6.59 -3.02
N MET A 61 -0.50 -6.62 -1.73
CA MET A 61 -0.80 -5.40 -0.96
C MET A 61 0.44 -4.52 -0.77
N VAL A 62 1.62 -5.11 -0.56
CA VAL A 62 2.88 -4.35 -0.43
C VAL A 62 3.24 -3.66 -1.74
N ASP A 63 3.16 -4.37 -2.86
CA ASP A 63 3.40 -3.78 -4.19
C ASP A 63 2.42 -2.64 -4.46
N ALA A 64 1.16 -2.85 -4.13
CA ALA A 64 0.09 -1.88 -4.25
C ALA A 64 0.29 -0.63 -3.36
N LEU A 65 0.86 -0.78 -2.16
CA LEU A 65 1.23 0.33 -1.28
C LEU A 65 2.41 1.13 -1.85
N VAL A 66 3.46 0.43 -2.27
CA VAL A 66 4.68 1.04 -2.84
C VAL A 66 4.35 1.80 -4.12
N ALA A 67 3.53 1.22 -5.01
CA ALA A 67 3.08 1.86 -6.25
C ALA A 67 2.27 3.15 -5.99
N ARG A 68 1.55 3.22 -4.86
CA ARG A 68 0.80 4.40 -4.42
C ARG A 68 1.66 5.40 -3.63
N GLY A 69 2.96 5.13 -3.43
CA GLY A 69 3.89 6.00 -2.72
C GLY A 69 3.81 5.94 -1.19
N TYR A 70 3.16 4.91 -0.62
CA TYR A 70 3.14 4.71 0.82
C TYR A 70 4.42 4.03 1.29
N ALA A 71 4.90 4.46 2.47
CA ALA A 71 5.98 3.79 3.20
C ALA A 71 5.48 3.37 4.58
N VAL A 72 5.75 2.13 4.98
CA VAL A 72 5.44 1.63 6.32
C VAL A 72 6.67 1.82 7.20
N THR A 73 6.56 2.69 8.20
CA THR A 73 7.61 2.89 9.21
C THR A 73 7.20 2.26 10.53
N LYS A 74 8.13 1.60 11.21
CA LYS A 74 7.91 1.16 12.58
C LYS A 74 7.81 2.39 13.48
N GLY A 75 6.62 2.62 14.06
CA GLY A 75 6.44 3.60 15.12
C GLY A 75 7.37 3.29 16.31
N ARG A 76 7.84 4.33 17.00
CA ARG A 76 8.68 4.18 18.18
C ARG A 76 8.01 3.37 19.27
#